data_AF-A0A4R0XL07-F1
#
_entry.id   AF-A0A4R0XL07-F1
#
_cell.length_a   1.000
_cell.length_b   1.000
_cell.length_c   1.000
_cell.angle_alpha   90.00
_cell.angle_beta   90.00
_cell.angle_gamma   90.00
#
_symmetry.space_group_name_H-M   'P 1'
#
loop_
_entity.id
_entity.type
_entity.pdbx_description
1 polymer ?
#
loop_
_entity_poly.entity_id
_entity_poly.type
_entity_poly.pdbx_seq_one_letter_code
_entity_poly.pdbx_strand_id
1 'polypeptide(L)'
;MPRKKSNDGAGLGKPIAFRLSDADRAVYLEKVNRSGLTQSEFFRQAVLTNRTQVIARPVASPDRKRLLYIFNETSNNLNQIAHRANSEHVSGELSEATYEQLLTQLQMISRYLKSTLGKVD
;
A
#
# COMPACT_ATOMS: atom_id res chain seq x y z
N MET A 1 4.50 44.69 22.38
CA MET A 1 5.25 43.75 23.25
C MET A 1 5.91 42.71 22.36
N PRO A 2 7.25 42.53 22.37
CA PRO A 2 7.90 41.46 21.62
C PRO A 2 7.52 40.09 22.24
N ARG A 3 7.05 39.15 21.41
CA ARG A 3 6.69 37.78 21.84
C ARG A 3 7.93 37.02 22.34
N LYS A 4 7.80 36.36 23.50
CA LYS A 4 8.85 35.54 24.12
C LYS A 4 9.20 34.37 23.21
N LYS A 5 10.49 34.21 22.86
CA LYS A 5 10.96 33.08 22.02
C LYS A 5 10.80 31.77 22.79
N SER A 6 10.15 30.79 22.17
CA SER A 6 9.74 29.51 22.79
C SER A 6 10.84 28.43 22.84
N ASN A 7 12.09 28.75 22.50
CA ASN A 7 13.09 27.75 22.09
C ASN A 7 14.34 27.72 22.98
N ASP A 8 14.20 27.95 24.28
CA ASP A 8 15.23 27.76 25.33
C ASP A 8 16.65 28.27 25.00
N GLY A 9 16.76 29.29 24.15
CA GLY A 9 18.03 29.89 23.74
C GLY A 9 18.78 29.17 22.61
N ALA A 10 18.36 27.98 22.17
CA ALA A 10 18.93 27.33 20.99
C ALA A 10 18.31 27.92 19.71
N GLY A 11 19.16 28.47 18.82
CA GLY A 11 18.74 28.97 17.52
C GLY A 11 18.03 27.90 16.68
N LEU A 12 17.06 28.31 15.84
CA LEU A 12 16.40 27.39 14.91
C LEU A 12 17.39 26.97 13.80
N GLY A 13 17.41 25.68 13.47
CA GLY A 13 18.23 25.12 12.40
C GLY A 13 17.67 25.40 10.99
N LYS A 14 18.14 24.65 9.98
CA LYS A 14 17.70 24.79 8.58
C LYS A 14 16.17 24.55 8.44
N PRO A 15 15.47 25.31 7.58
CA PRO A 15 14.03 25.16 7.40
C PRO A 15 13.67 23.82 6.73
N ILE A 16 12.53 23.26 7.12
CA ILE A 16 11.87 22.14 6.44
C ILE A 16 10.73 22.72 5.61
N ALA A 17 10.70 22.43 4.31
CA ALA A 17 9.70 22.94 3.38
C ALA A 17 9.17 21.83 2.46
N PHE A 18 7.89 21.90 2.12
CA PHE A 18 7.23 21.06 1.14
C PHE A 18 6.29 21.91 0.30
N ARG A 19 5.98 21.45 -0.90
CA ARG A 19 5.06 22.15 -1.82
C ARG A 19 3.62 21.71 -1.56
N LEU A 20 2.71 22.66 -1.67
CA LEU A 20 1.26 22.44 -1.62
C LEU A 20 0.65 22.96 -2.92
N SER A 21 -0.47 22.38 -3.34
CA SER A 21 -1.33 23.01 -4.33
C SER A 21 -1.87 24.34 -3.78
N ASP A 22 -2.35 25.22 -4.65
CA ASP A 22 -2.93 26.49 -4.20
C ASP A 22 -4.14 26.28 -3.28
N ALA A 23 -4.96 25.26 -3.57
CA ALA A 23 -6.10 24.87 -2.74
C ALA A 23 -5.67 24.40 -1.35
N ASP A 24 -4.70 23.48 -1.26
CA ASP A 24 -4.20 22.97 0.02
C ASP A 24 -3.49 24.06 0.83
N ARG A 25 -2.79 24.97 0.14
CA ARG A 25 -2.15 26.13 0.75
C ARG A 25 -3.18 27.07 1.37
N ALA A 26 -4.32 27.31 0.73
CA ALA A 26 -5.39 28.13 1.29
C ALA A 26 -5.96 27.50 2.57
N VAL A 27 -6.25 26.20 2.56
CA VAL A 27 -6.72 25.45 3.75
C VAL A 27 -5.70 25.50 4.88
N TYR A 28 -4.41 25.35 4.56
CA TYR A 28 -3.34 25.46 5.55
C TYR A 28 -3.29 26.85 6.19
N LEU A 29 -3.35 27.92 5.39
CA LEU A 29 -3.30 29.30 5.88
C LEU A 29 -4.51 29.65 6.75
N GLU A 30 -5.70 29.15 6.42
CA GLU A 30 -6.90 29.34 7.25
C GLU A 30 -6.71 28.73 8.64
N LYS A 31 -6.19 27.50 8.72
CA LYS A 31 -5.89 26.82 9.98
C LYS A 31 -4.85 27.57 10.80
N VAL A 32 -3.80 28.08 10.16
CA VAL A 32 -2.77 28.91 10.81
C VAL A 32 -3.41 30.18 11.38
N ASN A 33 -4.21 30.88 10.58
CA ASN A 33 -4.88 32.12 11.02
C ASN A 33 -5.77 31.87 12.24
N ARG A 34 -6.63 30.84 12.18
CA ARG A 34 -7.50 30.43 13.30
C ARG A 34 -6.74 30.06 14.57
N SER A 35 -5.48 29.60 14.45
CA SER A 35 -4.66 29.22 15.60
C SER A 35 -4.00 30.40 16.32
N GLY A 36 -3.88 31.57 15.67
CA GLY A 36 -3.15 32.73 16.20
C GLY A 36 -1.62 32.58 16.27
N LEU A 37 -1.09 31.48 15.71
CA LEU A 37 0.33 31.14 15.64
C LEU A 37 0.95 31.58 14.31
N THR A 38 2.27 31.73 14.28
CA THR A 38 2.99 31.78 13.00
C THR A 38 2.94 30.42 12.31
N GLN A 39 3.13 30.40 10.99
CA GLN A 39 3.16 29.15 10.22
C GLN A 39 4.18 28.14 10.78
N SER A 40 5.37 28.59 11.17
CA SER A 40 6.42 27.73 11.72
C SER A 40 6.06 27.17 13.10
N GLU A 41 5.42 27.97 13.96
CA GLU A 41 4.93 27.50 15.27
C GLU A 41 3.79 26.51 15.10
N PHE A 42 2.82 26.82 14.24
CA PHE A 42 1.69 25.95 13.92
C PHE A 42 2.16 24.58 13.40
N PHE A 43 3.09 24.59 12.43
CA PHE A 43 3.64 23.35 11.87
C PHE A 43 4.45 22.56 12.90
N ARG A 44 5.33 23.22 13.66
CA ARG A 44 6.12 22.57 14.72
C ARG A 44 5.21 21.94 15.78
N GLN A 45 4.17 22.65 16.20
CA GLN A 45 3.22 22.12 17.17
C GLN A 45 2.44 20.95 16.58
N ALA A 46 1.87 21.09 15.38
CA ALA A 46 1.09 20.03 14.75
C ALA A 46 1.89 18.72 14.58
N VAL A 47 3.14 18.82 14.12
CA VAL A 47 4.01 17.66 13.82
C VAL A 47 4.66 17.09 15.08
N LEU A 48 5.22 17.92 15.97
CA LEU A 48 5.98 17.41 17.12
C LEU A 48 5.12 17.04 18.33
N THR A 49 3.91 17.60 18.46
CA THR A 49 3.00 17.26 19.59
C THR A 49 2.01 16.15 19.25
N ASN A 50 2.19 15.45 18.13
CA ASN A 50 1.34 14.34 17.69
C ASN A 50 -0.17 14.66 17.65
N ARG A 51 -0.54 15.92 17.38
CA ARG A 51 -1.94 16.28 17.04
C ARG A 51 -2.34 15.80 15.64
N THR A 52 -1.40 15.20 14.90
CA THR A 52 -1.63 14.52 13.63
C THR A 52 -1.95 13.05 13.86
N GLN A 53 -3.07 12.57 13.32
CA GLN A 53 -3.33 11.13 13.23
C GLN A 53 -2.34 10.53 12.22
N VAL A 54 -1.35 9.78 12.72
CA VAL A 54 -0.48 8.97 11.87
C VAL A 54 -1.32 7.79 11.38
N ILE A 55 -1.91 7.92 10.18
CA ILE A 55 -2.49 6.78 9.49
C ILE A 55 -1.32 6.00 8.89
N ALA A 56 -0.78 5.07 9.67
CA ALA A 56 0.17 4.11 9.13
C ALA A 56 -0.51 3.38 7.97
N ARG A 57 0.18 3.27 6.82
CA ARG A 57 -0.28 2.37 5.77
C ARG A 57 -0.38 0.98 6.39
N PRO A 58 -1.48 0.23 6.18
CA PRO A 58 -1.56 -1.14 6.65
C PRO A 58 -0.37 -1.90 6.07
N VAL A 59 0.57 -2.27 6.94
CA VAL A 59 1.69 -3.10 6.57
C VAL A 59 1.12 -4.51 6.51
N ALA A 60 1.20 -5.13 5.34
CA ALA A 60 0.80 -6.53 5.19
C ALA A 60 1.48 -7.36 6.28
N SER A 61 0.68 -8.13 7.02
CA SER A 61 1.18 -9.02 8.06
C SER A 61 2.27 -9.96 7.50
N PRO A 62 3.21 -10.45 8.34
CA PRO A 62 4.18 -11.46 7.92
C PRO A 62 3.50 -12.66 7.23
N ASP A 63 2.33 -13.07 7.75
CA ASP A 63 1.52 -14.16 7.22
C ASP A 63 0.97 -13.83 5.83
N ARG A 64 0.45 -12.61 5.61
CA ARG A 64 0.01 -12.16 4.29
C ARG A 64 1.16 -12.12 3.28
N LYS A 65 2.34 -11.67 3.68
CA LYS A 65 3.53 -11.70 2.81
C LYS A 65 3.92 -13.13 2.44
N ARG A 66 3.91 -14.05 3.40
CA ARG A 66 4.22 -15.45 3.16
C ARG A 66 3.19 -16.12 2.25
N LEU A 67 1.91 -15.81 2.43
CA LEU A 67 0.84 -16.30 1.56
C LEU A 67 0.95 -15.78 0.14
N LEU A 68 1.22 -14.49 -0.05
CA LEU A 68 1.46 -13.91 -1.37
C LEU A 68 2.62 -14.60 -2.10
N TYR A 69 3.70 -14.90 -1.38
CA TYR A 69 4.83 -15.65 -1.92
C TYR A 69 4.40 -17.06 -2.37
N ILE A 70 3.74 -17.82 -1.51
CA ILE A 70 3.26 -19.18 -1.84
C ILE A 70 2.30 -19.14 -3.05
N PHE A 71 1.45 -18.12 -3.15
CA PHE A 71 0.50 -17.98 -4.25
C PHE A 71 1.19 -17.67 -5.57
N ASN A 72 2.25 -16.87 -5.54
CA ASN A 72 3.05 -16.60 -6.72
C ASN A 72 3.68 -17.89 -7.26
N GLU A 73 4.34 -18.66 -6.38
CA GLU A 73 4.94 -19.95 -6.75
C GLU A 73 3.91 -20.94 -7.28
N THR A 74 2.76 -21.03 -6.61
CA THR A 74 1.67 -21.91 -7.04
C THR A 74 1.11 -21.49 -8.39
N SER A 75 0.90 -20.18 -8.61
CA SER A 75 0.37 -19.65 -9.88
C SER A 75 1.32 -19.93 -11.05
N ASN A 76 2.63 -19.81 -10.81
CA ASN A 76 3.64 -20.14 -11.80
C ASN A 76 3.58 -21.63 -12.18
N ASN A 77 3.44 -22.52 -11.19
CA ASN A 77 3.29 -23.96 -11.45
C ASN A 77 2.00 -24.27 -12.22
N LEU A 78 0.87 -23.64 -11.88
CA LEU A 78 -0.38 -23.80 -12.62
C LEU A 78 -0.25 -23.35 -14.08
N ASN A 79 0.45 -22.24 -14.34
CA ASN A 79 0.73 -21.78 -15.70
C ASN A 79 1.60 -22.77 -16.47
N GLN A 80 2.64 -23.33 -15.84
CA GLN A 80 3.48 -24.34 -16.47
C GLN A 80 2.69 -25.60 -16.85
N ILE A 81 1.80 -26.07 -15.98
CA ILE A 81 0.91 -27.20 -16.27
C ILE A 81 -0.02 -26.87 -17.43
N ALA A 82 -0.63 -25.67 -17.44
CA ALA A 82 -1.49 -25.23 -18.53
C ALA A 82 -0.77 -25.19 -19.88
N HIS A 83 0.45 -24.63 -19.91
CA HIS A 83 1.28 -24.59 -21.11
C HIS A 83 1.63 -25.98 -21.63
N ARG A 84 2.02 -26.89 -20.72
CA ARG A 84 2.33 -28.27 -21.08
C ARG A 84 1.11 -29.02 -21.62
N ALA A 85 -0.02 -28.94 -20.93
CA ALA A 85 -1.26 -29.57 -21.36
C ALA A 85 -1.72 -29.05 -22.72
N ASN A 86 -1.55 -27.75 -23.00
CA ASN A 86 -1.82 -27.19 -24.31
C ASN A 86 -0.91 -27.78 -25.40
N SER A 87 0.38 -27.94 -25.11
CA SER A 87 1.32 -28.56 -26.05
C SER A 87 0.96 -30.01 -26.36
N GLU A 88 0.63 -30.80 -25.33
CA GLU A 88 0.25 -32.22 -25.46
C GLU A 88 -1.11 -32.38 -26.17
N HIS A 89 -2.03 -31.43 -25.98
CA HIS A 89 -3.30 -31.43 -26.71
C HIS A 89 -3.10 -31.13 -28.21
N VAL A 90 -2.28 -30.12 -28.54
CA VAL A 90 -1.98 -29.76 -29.93
C VAL A 90 -1.22 -30.86 -30.67
N SER A 91 -0.38 -31.64 -29.98
CA SER A 91 0.31 -32.80 -30.57
C SER A 91 -0.58 -34.05 -30.68
N GLY A 92 -1.80 -34.02 -30.15
CA GLY A 92 -2.74 -35.15 -30.14
C GLY A 92 -2.44 -36.21 -29.08
N GLU A 93 -1.47 -35.97 -28.20
CA GLU A 93 -1.12 -36.87 -27.09
C GLU A 93 -2.13 -36.78 -25.94
N LEU A 94 -2.83 -35.64 -25.82
CA LEU A 94 -3.88 -35.41 -24.84
C LEU A 94 -5.24 -35.24 -25.51
N SER A 95 -6.23 -36.06 -25.12
CA SER A 95 -7.60 -35.92 -25.64
C SER A 95 -8.24 -34.60 -25.21
N GLU A 96 -9.09 -34.05 -26.06
CA GLU A 96 -9.82 -32.80 -25.80
C GLU A 96 -10.61 -32.86 -24.48
N ALA A 97 -11.31 -33.97 -24.22
CA ALA A 97 -12.04 -34.16 -22.98
C ALA A 97 -11.14 -34.10 -21.74
N THR A 98 -9.93 -34.68 -21.79
CA THR A 98 -8.98 -34.63 -20.68
C THR A 98 -8.40 -33.23 -20.52
N TYR A 99 -8.12 -32.55 -21.64
CA TYR A 99 -7.61 -31.18 -21.66
C TYR A 99 -8.59 -30.19 -21.02
N GLU A 100 -9.86 -30.23 -21.40
CA GLU A 100 -10.92 -29.37 -20.84
C GLU A 100 -11.13 -29.60 -19.34
N GLN A 101 -11.12 -30.87 -18.91
CA GLN A 101 -11.20 -31.23 -17.49
C GLN A 101 -10.02 -30.65 -16.72
N LEU A 102 -8.80 -30.77 -17.25
CA LEU A 102 -7.59 -30.23 -16.64
C LEU A 102 -7.66 -28.70 -16.52
N LEU A 103 -8.05 -27.99 -17.57
CA LEU A 103 -8.23 -26.53 -17.53
C LEU A 103 -9.26 -26.11 -16.47
N THR A 104 -10.37 -26.85 -16.37
CA THR A 104 -11.42 -26.60 -15.37
C THR A 104 -10.86 -26.72 -13.95
N GLN A 105 -10.04 -27.74 -13.68
CA GLN A 105 -9.41 -27.93 -12.37
C GLN A 105 -8.41 -26.81 -12.05
N LEU A 106 -7.55 -26.42 -13.01
CA LEU A 106 -6.59 -25.33 -12.82
C LEU A 106 -7.29 -23.98 -12.55
N GLN A 107 -8.41 -23.72 -13.23
CA GLN A 107 -9.25 -22.55 -13.00
C GLN A 107 -9.89 -22.58 -11.60
N MET A 108 -10.38 -23.74 -11.15
CA MET A 108 -10.93 -23.88 -9.79
C MET A 108 -9.89 -23.58 -8.72
N ILE A 109 -8.68 -24.14 -8.83
CA ILE A 109 -7.58 -23.88 -7.90
C ILE A 109 -7.25 -22.38 -7.89
N SER A 110 -7.11 -21.76 -9.07
CA SER A 110 -6.84 -20.33 -9.20
C SER A 110 -7.91 -19.46 -8.53
N ARG A 111 -9.19 -19.81 -8.67
CA ARG A 111 -10.31 -19.11 -8.02
C ARG A 111 -10.27 -19.28 -6.50
N TYR A 112 -10.00 -20.51 -6.02
CA TYR A 112 -9.89 -20.78 -4.59
C TYR A 112 -8.76 -19.97 -3.95
N LEU A 113 -7.57 -19.96 -4.56
CA LEU A 113 -6.44 -19.13 -4.10
C LEU A 113 -6.81 -17.65 -4.08
N LYS A 114 -7.39 -17.09 -5.14
CA LYS A 114 -7.80 -15.68 -5.14
C LYS A 114 -8.83 -15.36 -4.04
N SER A 115 -9.75 -16.28 -3.75
CA SER A 115 -10.79 -16.08 -2.73
C SER A 115 -10.25 -16.04 -1.29
N THR A 116 -9.11 -16.68 -1.02
CA THR A 116 -8.52 -16.73 0.31
C THR A 116 -7.66 -15.50 0.63
N LEU A 117 -7.21 -14.73 -0.37
CA LEU A 117 -6.50 -13.46 -0.15
C LEU A 117 -7.31 -12.43 0.64
N GLY A 118 -8.65 -12.46 0.51
CA GLY A 118 -9.54 -11.56 1.26
C GLY A 118 -9.87 -12.03 2.68
N LYS A 119 -9.37 -13.21 3.08
CA LYS A 119 -9.60 -13.80 4.41
C LYS A 119 -8.37 -13.67 5.33
N VAL A 120 -7.35 -12.97 4.87
CA VAL A 120 -6.08 -12.80 5.55
C VAL A 120 -5.95 -11.32 5.87
N ASP A 121 -5.97 -11.03 7.17
CA ASP A 121 -6.20 -9.72 7.82
C ASP A 121 -7.70 -9.36 7.97
#